data_AF-A0A4Y2W4U9-F1
#
_entry.id   AF-A0A4Y2W4U9-F1
#
_cell.length_a   1.000
_cell.length_b   1.000
_cell.length_c   1.000
_cell.angle_alpha   90.00
_cell.angle_beta   90.00
_cell.angle_gamma   90.00
#
_symmetry.space_group_name_H-M   'P 1'
#
loop_
_entity.id
_entity.type
_entity.pdbx_description
1 polymer ?
#
loop_
_entity_poly.entity_id
_entity_poly.type
_entity_poly.pdbx_seq_one_letter_code
_entity_poly.pdbx_strand_id
1 'polypeptide(L)' 'MSDKERVDTNKRATGNHHEKPGVHEVKSVIPKRRQELLKWNGWGYKDSKFLLNSKLNQLEFSGN' A
#
# COMPACT_ATOMS: atom_id res chain seq x y z
N MET A 1 1.92 -49.06 45.85
CA MET A 1 1.71 -47.65 46.24
C MET A 1 3.02 -46.94 45.94
N SER A 2 3.16 -46.38 44.72
CA SER A 2 3.21 -44.91 44.46
C SER A 2 4.14 -44.22 45.46
N ASP A 3 5.31 -43.72 45.06
CA ASP A 3 5.36 -42.43 44.39
C ASP A 3 6.40 -42.31 43.27
N LYS A 4 5.94 -41.59 42.24
CA LYS A 4 6.53 -41.33 40.93
C LYS A 4 7.67 -40.32 41.06
N GLU A 5 8.78 -40.61 40.38
CA GLU A 5 9.87 -39.69 40.05
C GLU A 5 9.37 -38.26 39.76
N ARG A 6 10.00 -37.28 40.41
CA ARG A 6 9.86 -35.85 40.08
C ARG A 6 10.48 -35.63 38.71
N VAL A 7 9.62 -35.42 37.72
CA VAL A 7 10.00 -35.07 36.35
C VAL A 7 10.52 -33.63 36.34
N ASP A 8 11.83 -33.45 36.18
CA ASP A 8 12.45 -32.17 35.85
C ASP A 8 12.18 -31.84 34.37
N THR A 9 10.93 -31.47 34.05
CA THR A 9 10.62 -30.85 32.77
C THR A 9 10.68 -29.34 32.90
N ASN A 10 11.84 -28.77 32.62
CA ASN A 10 11.91 -27.38 32.16
C ASN A 10 12.50 -27.32 30.74
N LYS A 11 11.74 -27.88 29.79
CA LYS A 11 11.86 -27.58 28.36
C LYS A 11 10.86 -26.51 27.99
N ARG A 12 11.34 -25.27 27.86
CA ARG A 12 11.11 -24.44 26.66
C ARG A 12 11.87 -23.13 26.85
N ALA A 13 13.01 -23.02 26.17
CA ALA A 13 13.48 -21.73 25.73
C ALA A 13 12.45 -21.20 24.73
N THR A 14 11.53 -20.35 25.19
CA THR A 14 10.78 -19.48 24.29
C THR A 14 11.75 -18.39 23.86
N GLY A 15 12.47 -18.63 22.77
CA GLY A 15 13.13 -17.56 22.04
C GLY A 15 12.07 -16.54 21.66
N ASN A 16 12.15 -15.34 22.24
CA ASN A 16 11.40 -14.18 21.79
C ASN A 16 11.89 -13.82 20.39
N HIS A 17 11.35 -14.47 19.36
CA HIS A 17 11.38 -13.94 18.01
C HIS A 17 10.40 -12.77 17.97
N HIS A 18 10.88 -11.60 18.37
CA HIS A 18 10.32 -10.33 17.92
C HIS A 18 10.60 -10.24 16.42
N GLU A 19 9.78 -10.91 15.60
CA GLU A 19 9.73 -10.59 14.18
C GLU A 19 9.20 -9.16 14.07
N LYS A 20 10.12 -8.22 13.82
CA LYS A 20 9.75 -6.87 13.39
C LYS A 20 8.83 -7.06 12.19
N PRO A 21 7.61 -6.49 12.17
CA PRO A 21 6.74 -6.60 11.01
C PRO A 21 7.55 -6.16 9.80
N GLY A 22 7.75 -7.09 8.86
CA GLY A 22 8.56 -6.85 7.68
C GLY A 22 8.02 -5.61 6.97
N VAL A 23 8.82 -4.56 6.91
CA VAL A 23 8.50 -3.37 6.13
C VAL A 23 8.54 -3.80 4.67
N HIS A 24 7.38 -4.20 4.14
CA HIS A 24 7.22 -4.38 2.71
C HIS A 24 7.34 -2.99 2.08
N GLU A 25 8.49 -2.71 1.45
CA GLU A 25 8.67 -1.50 0.66
C GLU A 25 7.77 -1.58 -0.58
N VAL A 26 6.55 -1.05 -0.45
CA VAL A 26 5.63 -0.94 -1.58
C VAL A 26 6.18 0.10 -2.54
N LYS A 27 6.84 -0.35 -3.60
CA LYS A 27 7.25 0.51 -4.72
C LYS A 27 6.01 0.93 -5.51
N SER A 28 5.48 2.07 -5.11
CA SER A 28 4.37 2.74 -5.80
C SER A 28 4.85 3.35 -7.13
N VAL A 29 4.12 3.09 -8.22
CA VAL A 29 4.28 3.81 -9.50
C VAL A 29 3.76 5.25 -9.42
N ILE A 30 2.92 5.55 -8.43
CA ILE A 30 2.44 6.90 -8.16
C ILE A 30 3.51 7.63 -7.32
N PRO A 31 3.95 8.83 -7.73
CA PRO A 31 4.96 9.58 -7.01
C PRO A 31 4.50 9.95 -5.60
N LYS A 32 5.47 10.11 -4.68
CA LYS A 32 5.20 10.52 -3.29
C LYS A 32 4.39 11.82 -3.23
N ARG A 33 4.71 12.78 -4.09
CA ARG A 33 3.94 14.03 -4.27
C ARG A 33 2.95 13.83 -5.40
N ARG A 34 1.76 13.35 -5.06
CA ARG A 34 0.72 12.99 -6.04
C ARG A 34 0.33 14.13 -6.96
N GLN A 35 0.44 15.38 -6.51
CA GLN A 35 0.17 16.56 -7.33
C GLN A 35 1.16 16.74 -8.47
N GLU A 36 2.23 15.94 -8.59
CA GLU A 36 3.09 15.95 -9.78
C GLU A 36 2.35 15.29 -10.95
N LEU A 37 1.55 14.25 -10.69
CA LEU A 37 0.86 13.41 -11.68
C LEU A 37 -0.67 13.62 -11.74
N LEU A 38 -1.30 13.80 -10.58
CA LEU A 38 -2.76 13.89 -10.42
C LEU A 38 -3.22 15.33 -10.20
N LYS A 39 -4.49 15.60 -10.51
CA LYS A 39 -5.14 16.88 -10.18
C LYS A 39 -5.25 17.02 -8.66
N TRP A 40 -4.99 18.21 -8.13
CA TRP A 40 -5.07 18.46 -6.68
C TRP A 40 -6.52 18.76 -6.22
N ASN A 41 -7.34 19.26 -7.14
CA ASN A 41 -8.70 19.76 -6.91
C ASN A 41 -9.77 18.91 -7.62
N GLY A 42 -9.46 17.66 -7.95
CA GLY A 42 -10.37 16.83 -8.71
C GLY A 42 -9.84 15.43 -8.96
N TRP A 43 -10.47 14.75 -9.90
CA TRP A 43 -10.19 13.35 -10.18
C TRP A 43 -9.19 13.15 -11.31
N GLY A 44 -8.37 12.11 -11.16
CA GLY A 44 -7.51 11.55 -12.20
C GLY A 44 -6.24 12.35 -12.52
N TYR A 45 -5.62 11.95 -13.63
CA TYR A 45 -4.39 12.55 -14.17
C TYR A 45 -4.62 13.98 -14.65
N LYS A 46 -3.57 14.80 -14.60
CA LYS A 46 -3.66 16.21 -15.01
C LYS A 46 -3.95 16.41 -16.49
N ASP A 47 -3.42 15.52 -17.33
CA ASP A 47 -3.59 15.53 -18.78
C ASP A 47 -4.98 15.07 -19.23
N SER A 48 -5.71 14.37 -18.36
CA SER A 48 -6.94 13.67 -18.70
C SER A 48 -8.17 14.47 -18.28
N LYS A 49 -8.79 15.21 -19.19
CA LYS A 49 -9.96 16.06 -18.91
C LYS A 49 -10.85 16.25 -20.13
N PHE A 50 -12.13 16.56 -19.90
CA PHE A 50 -13.02 16.98 -20.97
C PHE A 50 -12.79 18.44 -21.35
N LEU A 51 -12.79 18.72 -22.65
CA LEU A 51 -12.68 20.04 -23.25
C LEU A 51 -13.83 20.21 -24.25
N LEU A 52 -14.35 21.42 -24.37
CA LEU A 52 -15.33 21.73 -25.41
C LEU A 52 -14.59 22.15 -26.68
N ASN A 53 -14.74 21.36 -27.75
CA ASN A 53 -14.20 21.72 -29.05
C ASN A 53 -15.15 22.72 -29.73
N SER A 54 -14.80 24.00 -29.72
CA SER A 54 -15.66 25.09 -30.24
C SER A 54 -15.96 24.99 -31.73
N LYS A 55 -15.16 24.25 -32.51
CA LYS A 55 -15.39 24.10 -33.96
C LYS A 55 -16.48 23.09 -34.25
N LEU A 56 -16.54 22.02 -33.45
CA LEU A 56 -17.46 20.92 -33.63
C LEU A 56 -18.62 20.94 -32.64
N ASN A 57 -18.61 21.85 -31.65
CA ASN A 57 -19.53 21.91 -30.51
C ASN A 57 -19.69 20.55 -29.80
N GLN A 58 -18.58 19.83 -29.66
CA GLN A 58 -18.52 18.50 -29.06
C GLN A 58 -17.57 18.47 -27.87
N LEU A 59 -17.84 17.57 -26.93
CA LEU A 59 -16.94 17.28 -25.82
C LEU A 59 -15.87 16.30 -26.28
N GLU A 60 -14.62 16.68 -26.05
CA GLU A 60 -13.43 15.88 -26.36
C GLU A 60 -12.69 15.54 -25.07
N PHE A 61 -12.22 14.30 -24.96
CA PHE A 61 -11.39 13.87 -23.83
C PHE A 61 -9.91 14.00 -24.20
N SER A 62 -9.18 14.80 -23.44
CA SER A 62 -7.73 14.99 -23.59
C SER A 62 -6.94 13.88 -22.91
N GLY A 63 -5.69 13.74 -23.33
CA GLY A 63 -4.81 12.62 -22.98
C GLY A 63 -4.31 11.93 -24.25
N ASN A 64 -3.24 11.15 -24.13
CA ASN A 64 -2.69 10.31 -25.20
C ASN A 64 -2.94 8.84 -24.91
#